data_AF-A0A2E8GVL6-F1
#
_entry.id   AF-A0A2E8GVL6-F1
#
_cell.length_a   1.000
_cell.length_b   1.000
_cell.length_c   1.000
_cell.angle_alpha   90.00
_cell.angle_beta   90.00
_cell.angle_gamma   90.00
#
_symmetry.space_group_name_H-M   'P 1'
#
loop_
_entity.id
_entity.type
_entity.pdbx_description
1 polymer ?
#
loop_
_entity_poly.entity_id
_entity_poly.type
_entity_poly.pdbx_seq_one_letter_code
_entity_poly.pdbx_strand_id
1 'polypeptide(L)'
;MNRIIKITGMIMMIFVLSCEADDPMSFYGGGELVERIEEAWSVFIAGDFDGSLAIFDSTLIDAESIMLEDSNATLIRSTLGDIHTGIGWCNLRLLNAETAREHFIISQGYELYSFGTSVGLMTAYYELGTVFPINSTVVDSAIQIGHWIFSSGMPEEFEYNATINVDDVRLLMAKSYLAKGDLSDNDSEKAGALYWILQLDSKYDYLNPDPDFSVTWNLYDNGEQDYDTFGEVILMIIMVLEGEVFPA
;
A
#
# COMPACT_ATOMS: atom_id res chain seq x y z
N MET A 1 -17.53 -16.50 -8.12
CA MET A 1 -18.99 -16.49 -7.87
C MET A 1 -19.39 -16.74 -6.41
N ASN A 2 -18.71 -17.61 -5.63
CA ASN A 2 -19.06 -17.87 -4.23
C ASN A 2 -18.50 -16.87 -3.18
N ARG A 3 -17.56 -15.99 -3.54
CA ARG A 3 -17.03 -14.92 -2.65
C ARG A 3 -17.86 -13.64 -2.66
N ILE A 4 -18.39 -13.23 -3.83
CA ILE A 4 -19.31 -12.09 -3.96
C ILE A 4 -20.55 -12.30 -3.08
N ILE A 5 -21.12 -13.51 -3.08
CA ILE A 5 -22.26 -13.87 -2.22
C ILE A 5 -21.94 -13.72 -0.71
N LYS A 6 -20.68 -13.90 -0.29
CA LYS A 6 -20.29 -13.76 1.12
C LYS A 6 -20.09 -12.32 1.55
N ILE A 7 -19.54 -11.46 0.69
CA ILE A 7 -19.37 -10.02 0.95
C ILE A 7 -20.73 -9.33 0.89
N THR A 8 -21.54 -9.61 -0.15
CA THR A 8 -22.92 -9.13 -0.22
C THR A 8 -23.73 -9.65 0.97
N GLY A 9 -23.51 -10.89 1.43
CA GLY A 9 -24.18 -11.46 2.59
C GLY A 9 -23.82 -10.82 3.93
N MET A 10 -22.54 -10.47 4.17
CA MET A 10 -22.14 -9.77 5.40
C MET A 10 -22.62 -8.33 5.42
N ILE A 11 -22.56 -7.63 4.28
CA ILE A 11 -23.15 -6.28 4.14
C ILE A 11 -24.65 -6.37 4.39
N MET A 12 -25.37 -7.30 3.75
CA MET A 12 -26.81 -7.47 3.99
C MET A 12 -27.13 -7.85 5.46
N MET A 13 -26.29 -8.63 6.14
CA MET A 13 -26.54 -9.03 7.53
C MET A 13 -26.32 -7.89 8.54
N ILE A 14 -25.42 -6.94 8.22
CA ILE A 14 -25.27 -5.67 8.96
C ILE A 14 -26.48 -4.77 8.71
N PHE A 15 -27.04 -4.76 7.50
CA PHE A 15 -28.26 -4.00 7.17
C PHE A 15 -29.57 -4.63 7.71
N VAL A 16 -29.65 -5.97 7.82
CA VAL A 16 -30.90 -6.69 8.17
C VAL A 16 -31.16 -6.77 9.68
N LEU A 17 -30.16 -6.50 10.54
CA LEU A 17 -30.35 -6.44 11.99
C LEU A 17 -30.81 -5.05 12.50
N SER A 18 -31.04 -4.09 11.61
CA SER A 18 -31.56 -2.75 11.95
C SER A 18 -32.97 -2.52 11.37
N CYS A 19 -33.83 -3.53 11.42
CA CYS A 19 -35.20 -3.40 10.93
C CYS A 19 -36.11 -2.73 11.99
N GLU A 20 -35.92 -1.43 12.21
CA GLU A 20 -36.95 -0.53 12.74
C GLU A 20 -36.63 0.90 12.26
N ALA A 21 -37.34 1.32 11.20
CA ALA A 21 -37.58 2.71 10.78
C ALA A 21 -36.42 3.73 10.94
N ASP A 22 -35.44 3.70 10.02
CA ASP A 22 -34.88 4.87 9.32
C ASP A 22 -33.58 4.44 8.62
N ASP A 23 -33.63 4.36 7.29
CA ASP A 23 -32.57 3.86 6.42
C ASP A 23 -31.36 4.80 6.41
N PRO A 24 -30.19 4.42 6.96
CA PRO A 24 -29.04 5.30 7.16
C PRO A 24 -28.40 5.79 5.85
N MET A 25 -28.66 5.15 4.71
CA MET A 25 -28.18 5.60 3.39
C MET A 25 -29.04 6.74 2.81
N SER A 26 -30.30 6.84 3.23
CA SER A 26 -31.28 7.74 2.62
C SER A 26 -31.37 9.12 3.29
N PHE A 27 -30.87 9.26 4.53
CA PHE A 27 -31.21 10.41 5.38
C PHE A 27 -30.20 11.58 5.34
N TYR A 28 -28.98 11.39 4.80
CA TYR A 28 -27.89 12.39 4.89
C TYR A 28 -27.05 12.58 3.60
N GLY A 29 -27.57 12.26 2.40
CA GLY A 29 -26.81 12.46 1.16
C GLY A 29 -25.62 11.51 0.97
N GLY A 30 -25.51 10.46 1.79
CA GLY A 30 -24.42 9.48 1.73
C GLY A 30 -24.33 8.72 0.41
N GLY A 31 -25.45 8.53 -0.30
CA GLY A 31 -25.44 7.92 -1.64
C GLY A 31 -24.70 8.78 -2.67
N GLU A 32 -24.88 10.11 -2.63
CA GLU A 32 -24.21 11.04 -3.55
C GLU A 32 -22.71 11.12 -3.26
N LEU A 33 -22.31 11.06 -1.99
CA LEU A 33 -20.88 11.00 -1.61
C LEU A 33 -20.22 9.72 -2.13
N VAL A 34 -20.85 8.56 -1.95
CA VAL A 34 -20.31 7.27 -2.42
C VAL A 34 -20.19 7.27 -3.95
N GLU A 35 -21.20 7.75 -4.67
CA GLU A 35 -21.15 7.84 -6.15
C GLU A 35 -19.99 8.71 -6.64
N ARG A 36 -19.70 9.83 -5.97
CA ARG A 36 -18.58 10.71 -6.34
C ARG A 36 -17.21 10.11 -6.03
N ILE A 37 -17.10 9.31 -4.97
CA ILE A 37 -15.88 8.56 -4.66
C ILE A 37 -15.63 7.48 -5.71
N GLU A 38 -16.67 6.72 -6.07
CA GLU A 38 -16.58 5.73 -7.15
C GLU A 38 -16.23 6.38 -8.49
N GLU A 39 -16.79 7.55 -8.79
CA GLU A 39 -16.43 8.35 -9.97
C GLU A 39 -14.95 8.77 -9.93
N ALA A 40 -14.48 9.30 -8.81
CA ALA A 40 -13.08 9.73 -8.66
C ALA A 40 -12.11 8.56 -8.89
N TRP A 41 -12.37 7.40 -8.28
CA TRP A 41 -11.55 6.20 -8.50
C TRP A 41 -11.59 5.71 -9.95
N SER A 42 -12.74 5.78 -10.61
CA SER A 42 -12.86 5.43 -12.04
C SER A 42 -11.99 6.35 -12.91
N VAL A 43 -11.99 7.65 -12.64
CA VAL A 43 -11.16 8.65 -13.33
C VAL A 43 -9.67 8.43 -13.03
N PHE A 44 -9.31 8.08 -11.79
CA PHE A 44 -7.95 7.72 -11.39
C PHE A 44 -7.43 6.51 -12.18
N ILE A 45 -8.21 5.44 -12.28
CA ILE A 45 -7.86 4.22 -13.02
C ILE A 45 -7.68 4.51 -14.52
N ALA A 46 -8.46 5.45 -15.06
CA ALA A 46 -8.32 5.92 -16.44
C ALA A 46 -7.04 6.76 -16.68
N GLY A 47 -6.30 7.11 -15.62
CA GLY A 47 -5.04 7.85 -15.67
C GLY A 47 -5.17 9.37 -15.66
N ASP A 48 -6.39 9.90 -15.47
CA ASP A 48 -6.63 11.34 -15.32
C ASP A 48 -6.51 11.74 -13.84
N PHE A 49 -5.27 11.88 -13.38
CA PHE A 49 -4.99 12.14 -11.96
C PHE A 49 -5.42 13.55 -11.52
N ASP A 50 -5.33 14.55 -12.41
CA ASP A 50 -5.81 15.90 -12.11
C ASP A 50 -7.35 15.94 -12.00
N GLY A 51 -8.06 15.28 -12.93
CA GLY A 51 -9.52 15.18 -12.89
C GLY A 51 -10.01 14.41 -11.67
N SER A 52 -9.38 13.28 -11.36
CA SER A 52 -9.67 12.51 -10.14
C SER A 52 -9.44 13.31 -8.88
N LEU A 53 -8.31 14.03 -8.78
CA LEU A 53 -7.99 14.89 -7.65
C LEU A 53 -9.07 15.96 -7.43
N ALA A 54 -9.50 16.62 -8.51
CA ALA A 54 -10.54 17.64 -8.42
C ALA A 54 -11.88 17.09 -7.89
N ILE A 55 -12.24 15.86 -8.25
CA ILE A 55 -13.46 15.20 -7.73
C ILE A 55 -13.28 14.87 -6.25
N PHE A 56 -12.15 14.29 -5.84
CA PHE A 56 -11.88 13.99 -4.44
C PHE A 56 -11.85 15.25 -3.57
N ASP A 57 -11.20 16.33 -4.01
CA ASP A 57 -11.15 17.59 -3.26
C ASP A 57 -12.53 18.20 -3.08
N SER A 58 -13.36 18.21 -4.13
CA SER A 58 -14.75 18.67 -4.00
C SER A 58 -15.56 17.77 -3.07
N THR A 59 -15.33 16.46 -3.10
CA THR A 59 -16.05 15.50 -2.25
C THR A 59 -15.62 15.63 -0.80
N LEU A 60 -14.34 15.94 -0.54
CA LEU A 60 -13.82 16.21 0.79
C LEU A 60 -14.53 17.40 1.45
N ILE A 61 -14.71 18.50 0.70
CA ILE A 61 -15.42 19.70 1.19
C ILE A 61 -16.83 19.34 1.67
N ASP A 62 -17.54 18.55 0.86
CA ASP A 62 -18.92 18.15 1.18
C ASP A 62 -18.95 17.19 2.39
N ALA A 63 -18.02 16.23 2.45
CA ALA A 63 -17.91 15.29 3.56
C ALA A 63 -17.55 15.99 4.89
N GLU A 64 -16.62 16.96 4.87
CA GLU A 64 -16.27 17.77 6.04
C GLU A 64 -17.44 18.64 6.51
N SER A 65 -18.21 19.21 5.57
CA SER A 65 -19.42 19.97 5.90
C SER A 65 -20.43 19.11 6.67
N ILE A 66 -20.65 17.86 6.25
CA ILE A 66 -21.59 16.95 6.91
C ILE A 66 -21.06 16.51 8.28
N MET A 67 -19.75 16.26 8.42
CA MET A 67 -19.13 15.96 9.73
C MET A 67 -19.32 17.06 10.78
N LEU A 68 -19.36 18.33 10.36
CA LEU A 68 -19.61 19.45 11.26
C LEU A 68 -21.06 19.46 11.77
N GLU A 69 -22.00 18.95 10.97
CA GLU A 69 -23.42 18.88 11.31
C GLU A 69 -23.74 17.64 12.17
N ASP A 70 -23.08 16.49 11.93
CA ASP A 70 -23.20 15.28 12.75
C ASP A 70 -21.86 14.54 12.95
N SER A 71 -21.24 14.80 14.10
CA SER A 71 -19.94 14.21 14.47
C SER A 71 -19.96 12.72 14.81
N ASN A 72 -21.15 12.10 14.95
CA ASN A 72 -21.30 10.67 15.25
C ASN A 72 -21.57 9.80 14.02
N ALA A 73 -21.54 10.39 12.82
CA ALA A 73 -21.76 9.65 11.58
C ALA A 73 -20.55 8.74 11.26
N THR A 74 -20.55 7.53 11.81
CA THR A 74 -19.49 6.51 11.60
C THR A 74 -19.26 6.20 10.12
N LEU A 75 -20.31 6.26 9.29
CA LEU A 75 -20.22 6.06 7.84
C LEU A 75 -19.32 7.14 7.18
N ILE A 76 -19.38 8.39 7.66
CA ILE A 76 -18.60 9.51 7.12
C ILE A 76 -17.12 9.37 7.47
N ARG A 77 -16.78 8.78 8.63
CA ARG A 77 -15.37 8.55 9.00
C ARG A 77 -14.66 7.60 8.05
N SER A 78 -15.28 6.47 7.70
CA SER A 78 -14.71 5.53 6.73
C SER A 78 -14.61 6.17 5.34
N THR A 79 -15.65 6.91 4.94
CA THR A 79 -15.70 7.68 3.69
C THR A 79 -14.56 8.71 3.60
N LEU A 80 -14.25 9.42 4.68
CA LEU A 80 -13.13 10.36 4.73
C LEU A 80 -11.78 9.66 4.62
N GLY A 81 -11.63 8.50 5.27
CA GLY A 81 -10.44 7.65 5.11
C GLY A 81 -10.16 7.33 3.64
N ASP A 82 -11.21 6.98 2.88
CA ASP A 82 -11.14 6.68 1.45
C ASP A 82 -10.81 7.93 0.61
N ILE A 83 -11.53 9.04 0.82
CA ILE A 83 -11.26 10.32 0.14
C ILE A 83 -9.80 10.75 0.31
N HIS A 84 -9.29 10.72 1.55
CA HIS A 84 -7.88 11.06 1.80
C HIS A 84 -6.91 10.06 1.15
N THR A 85 -7.25 8.78 1.08
CA THR A 85 -6.45 7.78 0.33
C THR A 85 -6.41 8.12 -1.15
N GLY A 86 -7.55 8.47 -1.75
CA GLY A 86 -7.66 8.91 -3.13
C GLY A 86 -6.83 10.14 -3.44
N ILE A 87 -6.94 11.19 -2.62
CA ILE A 87 -6.12 12.41 -2.75
C ILE A 87 -4.63 12.09 -2.64
N GLY A 88 -4.26 11.22 -1.69
CA GLY A 88 -2.89 10.76 -1.50
C GLY A 88 -2.32 10.10 -2.75
N TRP A 89 -3.07 9.15 -3.33
CA TRP A 89 -2.66 8.46 -4.55
C TRP A 89 -2.59 9.38 -5.77
N CYS A 90 -3.54 10.30 -5.94
CA CYS A 90 -3.48 11.30 -7.01
C CYS A 90 -2.21 12.15 -6.89
N ASN A 91 -1.91 12.65 -5.69
CA ASN A 91 -0.70 13.45 -5.45
C ASN A 91 0.60 12.66 -5.66
N LEU A 92 0.65 11.37 -5.29
CA LEU A 92 1.80 10.53 -5.63
C LEU A 92 2.01 10.44 -7.15
N ARG A 93 0.94 10.20 -7.91
CA ARG A 93 1.01 10.11 -9.38
C ARG A 93 1.37 11.44 -10.05
N LEU A 94 1.04 12.55 -9.39
CA LEU A 94 1.40 13.92 -9.78
C LEU A 94 2.75 14.39 -9.20
N LEU A 95 3.55 13.49 -8.60
CA LEU A 95 4.88 13.75 -8.05
C LEU A 95 4.91 14.73 -6.86
N ASN A 96 3.82 14.82 -6.11
CA ASN A 96 3.65 15.63 -4.90
C ASN A 96 3.72 14.77 -3.63
N ALA A 97 4.87 14.13 -3.38
CA ALA A 97 5.02 13.14 -2.32
C ALA A 97 4.76 13.68 -0.88
N GLU A 98 5.10 14.94 -0.60
CA GLU A 98 4.87 15.55 0.71
C GLU A 98 3.36 15.68 1.01
N THR A 99 2.60 16.24 0.07
CA THR A 99 1.14 16.35 0.16
C THR A 99 0.48 14.97 0.24
N ALA A 100 0.96 14.02 -0.57
CA ALA A 100 0.45 12.66 -0.51
C ALA A 100 0.63 12.03 0.87
N ARG A 101 1.83 12.16 1.47
CA ARG A 101 2.13 11.67 2.81
C ARG A 101 1.17 12.23 3.85
N GLU A 102 0.91 13.53 3.82
CA GLU A 102 -0.01 14.19 4.75
C GLU A 102 -1.42 13.59 4.67
N HIS A 103 -1.94 13.39 3.46
CA HIS A 103 -3.26 12.78 3.26
C HIS A 103 -3.30 11.32 3.71
N PHE A 104 -2.26 10.52 3.46
CA PHE A 104 -2.21 9.14 3.95
C PHE A 104 -2.15 9.07 5.49
N ILE A 105 -1.42 9.98 6.15
CA ILE A 105 -1.39 10.07 7.63
C ILE A 105 -2.79 10.41 8.16
N ILE A 106 -3.50 11.35 7.54
CA ILE A 106 -4.87 11.70 7.92
C ILE A 106 -5.80 10.48 7.73
N SER A 107 -5.70 9.80 6.58
CA SER A 107 -6.47 8.60 6.28
C SER A 107 -6.26 7.48 7.32
N GLN A 108 -5.02 7.22 7.75
CA GLN A 108 -4.72 6.26 8.82
C GLN A 108 -5.37 6.63 10.17
N GLY A 109 -5.65 7.92 10.39
CA GLY A 109 -6.41 8.40 11.55
C GLY A 109 -7.88 7.94 11.55
N TYR A 110 -8.44 7.62 10.38
CA TYR A 110 -9.79 7.08 10.22
C TYR A 110 -9.80 5.56 10.14
N GLU A 111 -8.89 4.98 9.36
CA GLU A 111 -8.77 3.54 9.18
C GLU A 111 -7.31 3.11 9.22
N LEU A 112 -6.90 2.57 10.37
CA LEU A 112 -5.52 2.13 10.55
C LEU A 112 -5.20 0.99 9.57
N TYR A 113 -6.03 -0.05 9.47
CA TYR A 113 -5.72 -1.27 8.72
C TYR A 113 -6.10 -1.23 7.23
N SER A 114 -5.86 -0.10 6.56
CA SER A 114 -6.04 0.03 5.10
C SER A 114 -4.76 -0.31 4.35
N PHE A 115 -4.82 -1.32 3.48
CA PHE A 115 -3.68 -1.72 2.64
C PHE A 115 -3.26 -0.58 1.71
N GLY A 116 -4.19 -0.03 0.93
CA GLY A 116 -3.89 1.03 -0.04
C GLY A 116 -3.30 2.29 0.59
N THR A 117 -3.82 2.70 1.76
CA THR A 117 -3.27 3.84 2.51
C THR A 117 -1.85 3.56 2.99
N SER A 118 -1.60 2.34 3.47
CA SER A 118 -0.29 1.95 4.01
C SER A 118 0.78 1.84 2.93
N VAL A 119 0.44 1.23 1.78
CA VAL A 119 1.33 1.18 0.61
C VAL A 119 1.60 2.58 0.07
N GLY A 120 0.57 3.42 -0.01
CA GLY A 120 0.71 4.82 -0.42
C GLY A 120 1.63 5.61 0.51
N LEU A 121 1.46 5.46 1.83
CA LEU A 121 2.31 6.12 2.83
C LEU A 121 3.76 5.64 2.74
N MET A 122 3.97 4.33 2.60
CA MET A 122 5.30 3.73 2.39
C MET A 122 5.97 4.34 1.14
N THR A 123 5.23 4.43 0.04
CA THR A 123 5.71 5.02 -1.22
C THR A 123 6.10 6.47 -1.02
N ALA A 124 5.27 7.27 -0.35
CA ALA A 124 5.55 8.68 -0.10
C ALA A 124 6.83 8.87 0.75
N TYR A 125 7.03 8.08 1.80
CA TYR A 125 8.27 8.10 2.58
C TYR A 125 9.50 7.68 1.76
N TYR A 126 9.37 6.68 0.90
CA TYR A 126 10.45 6.27 0.02
C TYR A 126 10.86 7.41 -0.94
N GLU A 127 9.90 8.02 -1.64
CA GLU A 127 10.14 9.13 -2.57
C GLU A 127 10.81 10.31 -1.85
N LEU A 128 10.30 10.72 -0.68
CA LEU A 128 10.86 11.81 0.12
C LEU A 128 12.26 11.50 0.67
N GLY A 129 12.50 10.24 1.05
CA GLY A 129 13.76 9.79 1.63
C GLY A 129 14.87 9.62 0.59
N THR A 130 14.52 9.46 -0.69
CA THR A 130 15.48 9.21 -1.78
C THR A 130 15.84 10.44 -2.60
N VAL A 131 15.20 11.59 -2.35
CA VAL A 131 15.67 12.89 -2.88
C VAL A 131 17.09 13.15 -2.40
N PHE A 132 18.00 13.47 -3.32
CA PHE A 132 19.41 13.67 -2.97
C PHE A 132 19.63 14.98 -2.18
N PRO A 133 20.37 14.95 -1.05
CA PRO A 133 21.02 13.79 -0.45
C PRO A 133 20.03 12.87 0.27
N ILE A 134 20.22 11.55 0.09
CA ILE A 134 19.36 10.52 0.69
C ILE A 134 19.24 10.75 2.21
N ASN A 135 18.00 10.80 2.69
CA ASN A 135 17.68 10.90 4.10
C ASN A 135 17.29 9.53 4.65
N SER A 136 18.28 8.81 5.19
CA SER A 136 18.09 7.43 5.69
C SER A 136 17.04 7.32 6.79
N THR A 137 16.83 8.36 7.61
CA THR A 137 15.76 8.37 8.64
C THR A 137 14.37 8.38 8.03
N VAL A 138 14.19 9.07 6.90
CA VAL A 138 12.91 9.09 6.17
C VAL A 138 12.71 7.75 5.45
N VAL A 139 13.76 7.19 4.84
CA VAL A 139 13.73 5.84 4.26
C VAL A 139 13.40 4.77 5.30
N ASP A 140 13.91 4.90 6.54
CA ASP A 140 13.59 4.02 7.66
C ASP A 140 12.09 3.98 7.99
N SER A 141 11.37 5.07 7.75
CA SER A 141 9.92 5.12 7.95
C SER A 141 9.19 4.26 6.91
N ALA A 142 9.65 4.26 5.65
CA ALA A 142 9.12 3.37 4.61
C ALA A 142 9.35 1.89 4.97
N ILE A 143 10.54 1.54 5.44
CA ILE A 143 10.88 0.17 5.86
C ILE A 143 9.97 -0.29 7.03
N GLN A 144 9.79 0.56 8.04
CA GLN A 144 8.94 0.24 9.19
C GLN A 144 7.48 0.01 8.78
N ILE A 145 6.96 0.79 7.83
CA ILE A 145 5.60 0.60 7.31
C ILE A 145 5.51 -0.72 6.55
N GLY A 146 6.50 -1.07 5.71
CA GLY A 146 6.53 -2.35 5.00
C GLY A 146 6.54 -3.56 5.96
N HIS A 147 7.34 -3.53 7.02
CA HIS A 147 7.28 -4.55 8.09
C HIS A 147 5.90 -4.65 8.72
N TRP A 148 5.28 -3.51 8.98
CA TRP A 148 3.97 -3.47 9.59
C TRP A 148 2.88 -4.01 8.66
N ILE A 149 2.92 -3.72 7.35
CA ILE A 149 2.00 -4.31 6.35
C ILE A 149 2.09 -5.83 6.38
N PHE A 150 3.30 -6.40 6.30
CA PHE A 150 3.49 -7.85 6.29
C PHE A 150 3.09 -8.54 7.61
N SER A 151 3.28 -7.87 8.75
CA SER A 151 2.98 -8.44 10.07
C SER A 151 1.53 -8.26 10.51
N SER A 152 0.76 -7.38 9.87
CA SER A 152 -0.61 -7.02 10.29
C SER A 152 -1.72 -7.88 9.69
N GLY A 153 -1.40 -8.79 8.75
CA GLY A 153 -2.41 -9.61 8.08
C GLY A 153 -3.34 -8.80 7.16
N MET A 154 -2.82 -7.70 6.60
CA MET A 154 -3.55 -6.87 5.62
C MET A 154 -3.89 -7.68 4.36
N PRO A 155 -4.91 -7.23 3.58
CA PRO A 155 -5.15 -7.76 2.24
C PRO A 155 -3.90 -7.72 1.36
N GLU A 156 -3.84 -8.62 0.36
CA GLU A 156 -2.70 -8.72 -0.57
C GLU A 156 -2.77 -7.73 -1.74
N GLU A 157 -3.92 -7.08 -1.94
CA GLU A 157 -4.21 -6.20 -3.06
C GLU A 157 -4.99 -4.98 -2.59
N PHE A 158 -4.82 -3.85 -3.29
CA PHE A 158 -5.61 -2.65 -3.07
C PHE A 158 -6.96 -2.74 -3.81
N GLU A 159 -8.06 -2.54 -3.10
CA GLU A 159 -9.41 -2.76 -3.62
C GLU A 159 -9.81 -1.85 -4.78
N TYR A 160 -9.30 -0.62 -4.80
CA TYR A 160 -9.59 0.36 -5.86
C TYR A 160 -8.59 0.35 -7.00
N ASN A 161 -7.47 -0.37 -6.85
CA ASN A 161 -6.52 -0.54 -7.93
C ASN A 161 -5.77 -1.86 -7.80
N ALA A 162 -6.23 -2.86 -8.54
CA ALA A 162 -5.63 -4.19 -8.57
C ALA A 162 -4.19 -4.22 -9.11
N THR A 163 -3.68 -3.12 -9.69
CA THR A 163 -2.26 -3.02 -10.04
C THR A 163 -1.37 -2.69 -8.85
N ILE A 164 -1.93 -2.43 -7.66
CA ILE A 164 -1.18 -2.20 -6.43
C ILE A 164 -1.42 -3.40 -5.52
N ASN A 165 -0.38 -4.18 -5.27
CA ASN A 165 -0.44 -5.42 -4.53
C ASN A 165 0.79 -5.66 -3.66
N VAL A 166 0.84 -6.82 -3.03
CA VAL A 166 1.91 -7.22 -2.12
C VAL A 166 3.29 -7.28 -2.78
N ASP A 167 3.39 -7.50 -4.10
CA ASP A 167 4.65 -7.45 -4.85
C ASP A 167 5.19 -6.03 -4.95
N ASP A 168 4.33 -5.00 -5.07
CA ASP A 168 4.74 -3.60 -4.97
C ASP A 168 5.36 -3.28 -3.61
N VAL A 169 4.81 -3.87 -2.53
CA VAL A 169 5.36 -3.71 -1.17
C VAL A 169 6.74 -4.35 -1.07
N ARG A 170 6.92 -5.56 -1.63
CA ARG A 170 8.23 -6.22 -1.68
C ARG A 170 9.24 -5.40 -2.48
N LEU A 171 8.83 -4.86 -3.62
CA LEU A 171 9.68 -4.02 -4.47
C LEU A 171 10.09 -2.74 -3.73
N LEU A 172 9.14 -2.04 -3.10
CA LEU A 172 9.41 -0.85 -2.32
C LEU A 172 10.32 -1.14 -1.11
N MET A 173 10.16 -2.29 -0.48
CA MET A 173 11.03 -2.74 0.61
C MET A 173 12.48 -2.92 0.12
N ALA A 174 12.66 -3.65 -0.99
CA ALA A 174 13.98 -3.87 -1.58
C ALA A 174 14.66 -2.54 -1.96
N LYS A 175 13.91 -1.63 -2.62
CA LYS A 175 14.38 -0.30 -2.98
C LYS A 175 14.74 0.55 -1.75
N SER A 176 13.95 0.47 -0.68
CA SER A 176 14.19 1.22 0.57
C SER A 176 15.44 0.72 1.29
N TYR A 177 15.63 -0.60 1.41
CA TYR A 177 16.83 -1.19 2.00
C TYR A 177 18.10 -0.80 1.23
N LEU A 178 18.03 -0.85 -0.11
CA LEU A 178 19.12 -0.41 -0.97
C LEU A 178 19.43 1.08 -0.75
N ALA A 179 18.41 1.94 -0.74
CA ALA A 179 18.58 3.38 -0.54
C ALA A 179 19.17 3.72 0.84
N LYS A 180 18.74 3.01 1.89
CA LYS A 180 19.29 3.18 3.24
C LYS A 180 20.77 2.77 3.33
N GLY A 181 21.20 1.83 2.49
CA GLY A 181 22.52 1.19 2.58
C GLY A 181 22.62 0.19 3.74
N ASP A 182 21.49 -0.22 4.31
CA ASP A 182 21.41 -1.23 5.37
C ASP A 182 21.20 -2.61 4.74
N LEU A 183 22.34 -3.22 4.40
CA LEU A 183 22.46 -4.51 3.71
C LEU A 183 22.78 -5.64 4.69
N SER A 184 22.29 -5.55 5.93
CA SER A 184 22.58 -6.54 6.97
C SER A 184 21.94 -7.90 6.66
N ASP A 185 22.76 -8.96 6.72
CA ASP A 185 22.32 -10.35 6.60
C ASP A 185 21.67 -10.83 7.91
N ASN A 186 20.85 -11.88 7.82
CA ASN A 186 20.23 -12.59 8.92
C ASN A 186 21.27 -13.31 9.80
N ASP A 187 22.06 -12.56 10.57
CA ASP A 187 22.82 -13.14 11.66
C ASP A 187 21.86 -13.44 12.84
N SER A 188 21.42 -14.69 12.85
CA SER A 188 20.86 -15.47 13.95
C SER A 188 19.37 -15.36 14.33
N GLU A 189 18.60 -14.31 14.06
CA GLU A 189 17.16 -14.29 14.46
C GLU A 189 16.26 -13.43 13.54
N LYS A 190 15.75 -14.01 12.44
CA LYS A 190 14.49 -13.62 11.76
C LYS A 190 14.16 -12.11 11.64
N ALA A 191 15.06 -11.26 11.12
CA ALA A 191 14.75 -9.82 10.99
C ALA A 191 15.58 -9.03 9.94
N GLY A 192 16.34 -9.67 9.06
CA GLY A 192 17.15 -9.00 8.03
C GLY A 192 16.36 -8.58 6.78
N ALA A 193 16.93 -7.69 5.96
CA ALA A 193 16.27 -7.13 4.77
C ALA A 193 15.70 -8.21 3.83
N LEU A 194 16.48 -9.25 3.54
CA LEU A 194 16.04 -10.33 2.67
C LEU A 194 14.85 -11.09 3.22
N TYR A 195 14.82 -11.37 4.53
CA TYR A 195 13.69 -12.06 5.16
C TYR A 195 12.38 -11.36 4.79
N TRP A 196 12.34 -10.03 4.86
CA TRP A 196 11.13 -9.27 4.53
C TRP A 196 10.88 -9.11 3.02
N ILE A 197 11.91 -9.16 2.20
CA ILE A 197 11.78 -9.07 0.73
C ILE A 197 11.32 -10.42 0.13
N LEU A 198 11.84 -11.55 0.61
CA LEU A 198 11.59 -12.89 0.02
C LEU A 198 10.77 -13.84 0.91
N GLN A 199 10.44 -13.49 2.15
CA GLN A 199 9.38 -14.25 2.84
C GLN A 199 8.08 -14.03 2.07
N LEU A 200 7.75 -15.02 1.24
CA LEU A 200 6.41 -15.53 0.93
C LEU A 200 6.41 -16.38 -0.36
N ASP A 201 7.51 -16.45 -1.11
CA ASP A 201 7.60 -17.38 -2.24
C ASP A 201 8.63 -18.49 -1.96
N SER A 202 8.12 -19.73 -1.88
CA SER A 202 8.91 -20.95 -1.69
C SER A 202 9.92 -21.22 -2.80
N LYS A 203 9.90 -20.44 -3.88
CA LYS A 203 10.90 -20.49 -4.94
C LYS A 203 12.25 -19.89 -4.55
N TYR A 204 12.30 -19.00 -3.56
CA TYR A 204 13.56 -18.40 -3.12
C TYR A 204 14.09 -19.14 -1.89
N ASP A 205 14.75 -20.28 -2.11
CA ASP A 205 15.38 -21.05 -1.02
C ASP A 205 16.73 -20.43 -0.65
N TYR A 206 16.93 -20.25 0.66
CA TYR A 206 18.01 -19.44 1.20
C TYR A 206 19.28 -20.26 1.46
N LEU A 207 20.38 -19.84 0.84
CA LEU A 207 21.76 -20.20 1.14
C LEU A 207 22.15 -21.66 0.81
N ASN A 208 23.20 -21.82 0.00
CA ASN A 208 23.91 -23.09 -0.06
C ASN A 208 24.68 -23.26 1.27
N PRO A 209 24.40 -24.30 2.09
CA PRO A 209 25.03 -24.50 3.39
C PRO A 209 26.49 -24.97 3.31
N ASP A 210 27.10 -24.97 2.12
CA ASP A 210 28.45 -25.49 1.89
C ASP A 210 29.52 -24.51 2.40
N PRO A 211 30.32 -24.87 3.42
CA PRO A 211 31.35 -24.00 3.99
C PRO A 211 32.52 -23.71 3.03
N ASP A 212 32.65 -24.43 1.91
CA ASP A 212 33.69 -24.19 0.90
C ASP A 212 33.26 -23.17 -0.18
N PHE A 213 31.97 -22.79 -0.24
CA PHE A 213 31.45 -21.77 -1.15
C PHE A 213 31.05 -20.51 -0.37
N SER A 214 31.86 -19.46 -0.48
CA SER A 214 31.55 -18.16 0.06
C SER A 214 30.24 -17.61 -0.54
N VAL A 215 29.18 -17.54 0.26
CA VAL A 215 27.98 -16.68 0.07
C VAL A 215 27.43 -16.67 -1.37
N THR A 216 27.15 -17.83 -1.93
CA THR A 216 26.48 -17.96 -3.24
C THR A 216 24.96 -17.98 -3.07
N TRP A 217 24.25 -17.07 -3.74
CA TRP A 217 22.79 -16.94 -3.71
C TRP A 217 22.17 -17.52 -4.98
N ASN A 218 21.32 -18.54 -4.87
CA ASN A 218 20.71 -19.19 -6.04
C ASN A 218 19.28 -18.69 -6.27
N LEU A 219 19.04 -18.07 -7.43
CA LEU A 219 17.70 -17.74 -7.94
C LEU A 219 17.21 -18.93 -8.79
N TYR A 220 16.09 -19.53 -8.40
CA TYR A 220 15.62 -20.85 -8.88
C TYR A 220 15.51 -21.00 -10.41
N ASP A 221 15.37 -19.89 -11.15
CA ASP A 221 15.22 -19.88 -12.62
C ASP A 221 16.42 -19.31 -13.40
N ASN A 222 17.49 -18.86 -12.73
CA ASN A 222 18.69 -18.30 -13.38
C ASN A 222 19.94 -19.21 -13.32
N GLY A 223 19.82 -20.42 -12.74
CA GLY A 223 20.96 -21.32 -12.50
C GLY A 223 21.78 -20.91 -11.28
N GLU A 224 22.90 -21.62 -11.04
CA GLU A 224 23.91 -21.20 -10.06
C GLU A 224 24.56 -19.90 -10.56
N GLN A 225 24.13 -18.76 -10.02
CA GLN A 225 24.76 -17.47 -10.24
C GLN A 225 25.45 -17.05 -8.94
N ASP A 226 26.77 -16.94 -9.00
CA ASP A 226 27.57 -16.40 -7.90
C ASP A 226 27.43 -14.87 -7.90
N TYR A 227 27.13 -14.28 -6.75
CA TYR A 227 27.05 -12.83 -6.57
C TYR A 227 28.19 -12.37 -5.66
N ASP A 228 28.91 -11.32 -6.08
CA ASP A 228 30.10 -10.83 -5.38
C ASP A 228 29.74 -10.00 -4.14
N THR A 229 28.52 -9.43 -4.08
CA THR A 229 28.03 -8.64 -2.93
C THR A 229 26.53 -8.78 -2.66
N PHE A 230 26.11 -8.51 -1.43
CA PHE A 230 24.68 -8.45 -1.05
C PHE A 230 23.90 -7.32 -1.76
N GLY A 231 24.59 -6.24 -2.12
CA GLY A 231 24.00 -5.17 -2.94
C GLY A 231 23.59 -5.68 -4.31
N GLU A 232 24.40 -6.56 -4.93
CA GLU A 232 24.06 -7.20 -6.21
C GLU A 232 22.86 -8.15 -6.07
N VAL A 233 22.74 -8.85 -4.94
CA VAL A 233 21.57 -9.70 -4.64
C VAL A 233 20.29 -8.87 -4.56
N ILE A 234 20.29 -7.76 -3.81
CA ILE A 234 19.11 -6.87 -3.75
C ILE A 234 18.79 -6.28 -5.12
N LEU A 235 19.80 -5.88 -5.90
CA LEU A 235 19.60 -5.35 -7.26
C LEU A 235 18.95 -6.38 -8.19
N MET A 236 19.37 -7.64 -8.10
CA MET A 236 18.74 -8.71 -8.88
C MET A 236 17.31 -8.97 -8.47
N ILE A 237 17.01 -8.96 -7.16
CA ILE A 237 15.65 -9.11 -6.66
C ILE A 237 14.77 -7.96 -7.15
N ILE A 238 15.28 -6.71 -7.11
CA ILE A 238 14.59 -5.54 -7.67
C ILE A 238 14.30 -5.77 -9.15
N MET A 239 15.27 -6.23 -9.95
CA MET A 239 15.05 -6.48 -11.38
C MET A 239 13.96 -7.53 -11.65
N VAL A 240 13.92 -8.62 -10.86
CA VAL A 240 12.89 -9.66 -11.00
C VAL A 240 11.51 -9.10 -10.63
N LEU A 241 11.41 -8.44 -9.47
CA LEU A 241 10.16 -7.83 -9.01
C LEU A 241 9.66 -6.74 -9.96
N GLU A 242 10.56 -5.92 -10.53
CA GLU A 242 10.20 -4.94 -11.55
C GLU A 242 9.63 -5.60 -12.81
N GLY A 243 10.14 -6.77 -13.22
CA GLY A 243 9.58 -7.51 -14.35
C GLY A 243 8.19 -8.11 -14.08
N GLU A 244 7.88 -8.41 -12.81
CA GLU A 244 6.56 -8.89 -12.38
C GLU A 244 5.54 -7.74 -12.27
N VAL A 245 5.96 -6.57 -11.75
CA VAL A 245 5.12 -5.36 -11.60
C VAL A 245 4.92 -4.64 -12.94
N PHE A 246 5.94 -4.60 -13.80
CA PHE A 246 5.92 -3.93 -15.11
C PHE A 246 6.16 -4.94 -16.24
N PRO A 247 5.20 -5.84 -16.54
CA PRO A 247 5.34 -6.79 -17.64
C PRO A 247 5.43 -6.05 -18.99
N ALA A 248 6.41 -6.45 -19.81
CA ALA A 248 6.71 -5.87 -21.12
C ALA A 248 5.61 -6.08 -22.18
#